data_AF-A0A512BSP4-F1
#
_entry.id   AF-A0A512BSP4-F1
#
_cell.length_a   1.000
_cell.length_b   1.000
_cell.length_c   1.000
_cell.angle_alpha   90.00
_cell.angle_beta   90.00
_cell.angle_gamma   90.00
#
_symmetry.space_group_name_H-M   'P 1'
#
loop_
_entity.id
_entity.type
_entity.pdbx_description
1 polymer ?
#
loop_
_entity_poly.entity_id
_entity_poly.type
_entity_poly.pdbx_seq_one_letter_code
_entity_poly.pdbx_strand_id
1 'polypeptide(L)'
;MKSGPLHAYLAGAGPDGRNRSIDEVLAFSDEKLEQVHDYVQWLFPLPTRSSAQPSAPVLTLDEIGGIRADEKAQVNLRRAAERMLAFYGATQWWLASSDHNHLRITRILQSLRLLAGQERAQKFYDVILERHRAAGSPISPHNLRYWAAAMNPQPPGDR
;
A
#
# COMPACT_ATOMS: atom_id res chain seq x y z
N MET A 1 -21.42 -7.73 -11.74
CA MET A 1 -20.91 -7.66 -10.35
C MET A 1 -20.91 -6.19 -9.95
N LYS A 2 -21.48 -5.83 -8.79
CA LYS A 2 -21.48 -4.42 -8.36
C LYS A 2 -20.06 -4.07 -7.90
N SER A 3 -19.41 -3.15 -8.62
CA SER A 3 -18.14 -2.57 -8.21
C SER A 3 -18.34 -1.90 -6.85
N GLY A 4 -17.61 -2.35 -5.82
CA GLY A 4 -17.57 -1.66 -4.54
C GLY A 4 -16.77 -0.35 -4.64
N PRO A 5 -16.75 0.46 -3.57
CA PRO A 5 -16.10 1.77 -3.58
C PRO A 5 -14.59 1.70 -3.80
N LEU A 6 -13.90 0.65 -3.34
CA LEU A 6 -12.46 0.50 -3.56
C LEU A 6 -12.16 0.12 -5.01
N HIS A 7 -12.96 -0.77 -5.58
CA HIS A 7 -12.83 -1.09 -7.01
C HIS A 7 -13.12 0.16 -7.86
N ALA A 8 -14.20 0.90 -7.58
CA ALA A 8 -14.51 2.13 -8.31
C ALA A 8 -13.38 3.17 -8.22
N TYR A 9 -12.81 3.37 -7.03
CA TYR A 9 -11.68 4.28 -6.83
C TYR A 9 -10.43 3.85 -7.60
N LEU A 10 -10.01 2.59 -7.45
CA LEU A 10 -8.82 2.09 -8.15
C LEU A 10 -9.00 2.05 -9.67
N ALA A 11 -10.21 1.80 -10.17
CA ALA A 11 -10.54 1.89 -11.59
C ALA A 11 -10.59 3.34 -12.13
N GLY A 12 -10.47 4.34 -11.25
CA GLY A 12 -10.58 5.77 -11.60
C GLY A 12 -12.02 6.21 -11.91
N ALA A 13 -13.01 5.42 -11.51
CA ALA A 13 -14.44 5.65 -11.76
C ALA A 13 -15.17 6.27 -10.55
N GLY A 14 -14.50 6.39 -9.41
CA GLY A 14 -15.07 7.00 -8.20
C GLY A 14 -13.99 7.67 -7.34
N PRO A 15 -14.39 8.54 -6.40
CA PRO A 15 -13.46 9.18 -5.49
C PRO A 15 -13.23 8.33 -4.22
N ASP A 16 -12.24 8.74 -3.44
CA ASP A 16 -12.07 8.27 -2.07
C ASP A 16 -13.08 8.93 -1.10
N GLY A 17 -12.96 8.59 0.19
CA GLY A 17 -13.83 9.11 1.25
C GLY A 17 -13.70 10.61 1.53
N ARG A 18 -12.73 11.30 0.91
CA ARG A 18 -12.60 12.77 0.93
C ARG A 18 -13.01 13.43 -0.39
N ASN A 19 -13.66 12.68 -1.28
CA ASN A 19 -14.05 13.15 -2.60
C ASN A 19 -12.87 13.48 -3.53
N ARG A 20 -11.72 12.80 -3.35
CA ARG A 20 -10.54 12.93 -4.22
C ARG A 20 -10.50 11.79 -5.23
N SER A 21 -10.19 12.10 -6.48
CA SER A 21 -9.85 11.11 -7.50
C SER A 21 -8.47 10.50 -7.25
N ILE A 22 -8.22 9.35 -7.86
CA ILE A 22 -6.91 8.69 -7.78
C ILE A 22 -5.79 9.55 -8.41
N ASP A 23 -6.08 10.26 -9.50
CA ASP A 23 -5.10 11.12 -10.16
C ASP A 23 -4.69 12.31 -9.29
N GLU A 24 -5.64 12.92 -8.58
CA GLU A 24 -5.35 13.99 -7.63
C GLU A 24 -4.45 13.51 -6.48
N VAL A 25 -4.73 12.32 -5.93
CA VAL A 25 -3.93 11.73 -4.86
C VAL A 25 -2.52 11.37 -5.35
N LEU A 26 -2.39 10.80 -6.55
CA LEU A 26 -1.09 10.45 -7.13
C LEU A 26 -0.25 11.69 -7.47
N ALA A 27 -0.89 12.84 -7.69
CA ALA A 27 -0.24 14.13 -7.93
C ALA A 27 0.20 14.88 -6.66
N PHE A 28 -0.08 14.36 -5.46
CA PHE A 28 0.39 14.97 -4.22
C PHE A 28 1.91 15.11 -4.20
N SER A 29 2.41 16.21 -3.62
CA SER A 29 3.85 16.36 -3.34
C SER A 29 4.29 15.41 -2.22
N ASP A 30 5.59 15.20 -2.08
CA ASP A 30 6.13 14.34 -1.02
C ASP A 30 5.79 14.90 0.38
N GLU A 31 5.81 16.22 0.55
CA GLU A 31 5.37 16.87 1.78
C GLU A 31 3.90 16.60 2.06
N LYS A 32 3.06 16.61 1.03
CA LYS A 32 1.63 16.35 1.17
C LYS A 32 1.35 14.89 1.52
N LEU A 33 2.06 13.94 0.91
CA LEU A 33 1.98 12.51 1.26
C LEU A 33 2.45 12.25 2.69
N GLU A 34 3.47 12.98 3.15
CA GLU A 34 3.96 12.88 4.51
C GLU A 34 2.96 13.49 5.52
N GLN A 35 2.24 14.55 5.15
CA GLN A 35 1.27 15.23 6.03
C GLN A 35 -0.10 14.54 6.09
N VAL A 36 -0.58 13.97 4.99
CA VAL A 36 -1.94 13.42 4.88
C VAL A 36 -1.85 11.92 4.67
N HIS A 37 -2.41 11.13 5.60
CA HIS A 37 -2.14 9.69 5.63
C HIS A 37 -3.33 8.84 5.18
N ASP A 38 -4.50 9.44 5.04
CA ASP A 38 -5.77 8.73 4.81
C ASP A 38 -5.95 8.19 3.38
N TYR A 39 -5.09 8.60 2.46
CA TYR A 39 -5.08 8.12 1.08
C TYR A 39 -4.58 6.67 0.99
N VAL A 40 -3.69 6.25 1.90
CA VAL A 40 -2.98 4.98 1.77
C VAL A 40 -3.92 3.79 1.93
N GLN A 41 -5.00 3.95 2.70
CA GLN A 41 -6.03 2.92 2.86
C GLN A 41 -6.83 2.71 1.57
N TRP A 42 -6.94 3.72 0.71
CA TRP A 42 -7.67 3.65 -0.56
C TRP A 42 -6.77 3.18 -1.71
N LEU A 43 -5.51 3.64 -1.77
CA LEU A 43 -4.55 3.14 -2.76
C LEU A 43 -4.13 1.69 -2.48
N PHE A 44 -4.03 1.31 -1.20
CA PHE A 44 -3.58 -0.01 -0.75
C PHE A 44 -4.55 -0.59 0.28
N PRO A 45 -5.78 -0.96 -0.15
CA PRO A 45 -6.78 -1.47 0.76
C PRO A 45 -6.45 -2.90 1.23
N LEU A 46 -7.00 -3.27 2.39
CA LEU A 46 -6.81 -4.57 3.04
C LEU A 46 -8.16 -5.13 3.50
N PRO A 47 -8.29 -6.48 3.64
CA PRO A 47 -9.49 -7.12 4.14
C PRO A 47 -9.67 -6.98 5.66
N THR A 48 -8.79 -6.22 6.31
CA THR A 48 -8.86 -5.89 7.73
C THR A 48 -9.11 -4.40 7.92
N ARG A 49 -9.90 -4.07 8.94
CA ARG A 49 -10.19 -2.67 9.29
C ARG A 49 -8.90 -1.96 9.69
N SER A 50 -8.74 -0.72 9.22
CA SER A 50 -7.61 0.12 9.57
C SER A 50 -7.80 0.71 10.98
N SER A 51 -6.85 0.47 11.89
CA SER A 51 -6.86 1.15 13.20
C SER A 51 -6.56 2.66 13.09
N ALA A 52 -5.78 3.07 12.07
CA ALA A 52 -5.42 4.47 11.85
C ALA A 52 -6.53 5.28 11.17
N GLN A 53 -7.39 4.62 10.37
CA GLN A 53 -8.50 5.26 9.68
C GLN A 53 -9.74 4.34 9.70
N PRO A 54 -10.51 4.32 10.81
CA PRO A 54 -11.62 3.37 10.99
C PRO A 54 -12.79 3.54 10.02
N SER A 55 -12.87 4.67 9.32
CA SER A 55 -13.89 4.95 8.31
C SER A 55 -13.48 4.54 6.89
N ALA A 56 -12.24 4.11 6.67
CA ALA A 56 -11.83 3.58 5.38
C ALA A 56 -12.55 2.24 5.11
N PRO A 57 -13.02 2.01 3.87
CA PRO A 57 -13.68 0.76 3.51
C PRO A 57 -12.71 -0.43 3.66
N VAL A 58 -13.29 -1.59 3.97
CA VAL A 58 -12.57 -2.87 4.06
C VAL A 58 -12.66 -3.58 2.71
N LEU A 59 -11.53 -4.09 2.23
CA LEU A 59 -11.46 -4.81 0.96
C LEU A 59 -12.23 -6.13 1.04
N THR A 60 -13.24 -6.29 0.20
CA THR A 60 -14.05 -7.52 0.14
C THR A 60 -13.46 -8.55 -0.84
N LEU A 61 -13.82 -9.83 -0.69
CA LEU A 61 -13.41 -10.88 -1.64
C LEU A 61 -13.92 -10.61 -3.06
N ASP A 62 -15.13 -10.07 -3.19
CA ASP A 62 -15.72 -9.69 -4.48
C ASP A 62 -14.93 -8.55 -5.15
N GLU A 63 -14.54 -7.53 -4.38
CA GLU A 63 -13.69 -6.44 -4.88
C GLU A 63 -12.28 -6.94 -5.25
N ILE A 64 -11.70 -7.90 -4.53
CA ILE A 64 -10.42 -8.51 -4.92
C ILE A 64 -10.51 -9.11 -6.32
N GLY A 65 -11.57 -9.88 -6.60
CA GLY A 65 -11.81 -10.46 -7.91
C GLY A 65 -11.98 -9.38 -8.98
N GLY A 66 -12.79 -8.35 -8.71
CA GLY A 66 -13.03 -7.23 -9.61
C GLY A 66 -11.77 -6.43 -9.93
N ILE A 67 -10.99 -6.05 -8.91
CA ILE A 67 -9.75 -5.29 -9.06
C ILE A 67 -8.67 -6.08 -9.82
N ARG A 68 -8.58 -7.39 -9.58
CA ARG A 68 -7.62 -8.26 -10.30
C ARG A 68 -7.96 -8.39 -11.79
N ALA A 69 -9.24 -8.39 -12.13
CA ALA A 69 -9.72 -8.53 -13.51
C ALA A 69 -9.79 -7.19 -14.28
N ASP A 70 -9.67 -6.06 -13.59
CA ASP A 70 -9.80 -4.72 -14.18
C ASP A 70 -8.43 -4.13 -14.54
N GLU A 71 -8.17 -3.97 -15.84
CA GLU A 71 -6.91 -3.42 -16.35
C GLU A 71 -6.62 -2.00 -15.85
N LYS A 72 -7.64 -1.14 -15.73
CA LYS A 72 -7.45 0.24 -15.24
C LYS A 72 -7.07 0.22 -13.76
N ALA A 73 -7.72 -0.62 -12.97
CA ALA A 73 -7.37 -0.80 -11.56
C ALA A 73 -5.93 -1.32 -11.40
N GLN A 74 -5.49 -2.28 -12.23
CA GLN A 74 -4.11 -2.78 -12.23
C GLN A 74 -3.09 -1.73 -12.68
N VAL A 75 -3.43 -0.89 -13.67
CA VAL A 75 -2.61 0.26 -14.09
C VAL A 75 -2.44 1.24 -12.94
N ASN A 76 -3.52 1.59 -12.26
CA ASN A 76 -3.48 2.55 -11.17
C ASN A 76 -2.79 2.01 -9.91
N LEU A 77 -2.92 0.72 -9.58
CA LEU A 77 -2.15 0.08 -8.52
C LEU A 77 -0.64 0.15 -8.79
N ARG A 78 -0.22 -0.06 -10.05
CA ARG A 78 1.18 0.10 -10.44
C ARG A 78 1.64 1.55 -10.30
N ARG A 79 0.86 2.52 -10.80
CA ARG A 79 1.16 3.96 -10.64
C ARG A 79 1.28 4.35 -9.16
N ALA A 80 0.42 3.81 -8.30
CA ALA A 80 0.48 4.02 -6.86
C ALA A 80 1.76 3.43 -6.25
N ALA A 81 2.14 2.21 -6.62
CA ALA A 81 3.40 1.61 -6.16
C ALA A 81 4.62 2.42 -6.60
N GLU A 82 4.67 2.83 -7.87
CA GLU A 82 5.74 3.69 -8.42
C GLU A 82 5.80 5.04 -7.70
N ARG A 83 4.64 5.67 -7.44
CA ARG A 83 4.56 6.94 -6.71
C ARG A 83 5.10 6.82 -5.28
N MET A 84 4.80 5.72 -4.59
CA MET A 84 5.34 5.46 -3.25
C MET A 84 6.83 5.14 -3.28
N LEU A 85 7.33 4.41 -4.28
CA LEU A 85 8.78 4.20 -4.46
C LEU A 85 9.52 5.52 -4.73
N ALA A 86 8.94 6.42 -5.54
CA ALA A 86 9.50 7.75 -5.74
C ALA A 86 9.57 8.55 -4.43
N PHE A 87 8.50 8.53 -3.63
CA PHE A 87 8.46 9.14 -2.30
C PHE A 87 9.57 8.59 -1.39
N TYR A 88 9.71 7.26 -1.27
CA TYR A 88 10.76 6.64 -0.44
C TYR A 88 12.18 6.82 -1.01
N GLY A 89 12.31 7.09 -2.30
CA GLY A 89 13.55 7.42 -2.98
C GLY A 89 14.01 8.86 -2.73
N ALA A 90 13.07 9.81 -2.71
CA ALA A 90 13.31 11.24 -2.53
C ALA A 90 13.48 11.65 -1.05
N THR A 91 13.05 10.80 -0.12
CA THR A 91 13.02 11.10 1.33
C THR A 91 13.92 10.13 2.11
N GLN A 92 14.47 10.60 3.24
CA GLN A 92 15.40 9.80 4.06
C GLN A 92 15.00 9.67 5.53
N TRP A 93 14.12 10.52 6.07
CA TRP A 93 13.77 10.50 7.50
C TRP A 93 13.09 9.19 7.95
N TRP A 94 12.40 8.51 7.04
CA TRP A 94 11.80 7.20 7.31
C TRP A 94 12.85 6.09 7.47
N LEU A 95 14.10 6.29 7.02
CA LEU A 95 15.23 5.38 7.24
C LEU A 95 15.77 5.55 8.66
N ALA A 96 14.91 5.26 9.63
CA ALA A 96 15.18 5.35 11.06
C ALA A 96 14.75 4.05 11.75
N SER A 97 15.11 3.90 13.03
CA SER A 97 14.75 2.70 13.81
C SER A 97 13.23 2.52 13.95
N SER A 98 12.51 3.64 14.01
CA SER A 98 11.05 3.70 14.12
C SER A 98 10.52 4.91 13.36
N ASP A 99 9.65 4.66 12.39
CA ASP A 99 8.84 5.68 11.72
C ASP A 99 7.50 5.08 11.30
N HIS A 100 6.48 5.93 11.22
CA HIS A 100 5.12 5.53 10.85
C HIS A 100 5.02 5.02 9.41
N ASN A 101 5.93 5.41 8.51
CA ASN A 101 6.00 4.86 7.16
C ASN A 101 6.26 3.35 7.13
N HIS A 102 6.84 2.76 8.19
CA HIS A 102 7.01 1.30 8.25
C HIS A 102 5.68 0.55 8.24
N LEU A 103 4.65 1.12 8.87
CA LEU A 103 3.29 0.57 8.82
C LEU A 103 2.65 0.75 7.44
N ARG A 104 2.92 1.88 6.76
CA ARG A 104 2.49 2.11 5.37
C ARG A 104 3.13 1.10 4.42
N ILE A 105 4.43 0.87 4.53
CA ILE A 105 5.16 -0.13 3.74
C ILE A 105 4.56 -1.52 3.95
N THR A 106 4.30 -1.91 5.21
CA THR A 106 3.64 -3.20 5.53
C THR A 106 2.30 -3.34 4.80
N ARG A 107 1.47 -2.28 4.84
CA ARG A 107 0.18 -2.24 4.15
C ARG A 107 0.32 -2.36 2.63
N ILE A 108 1.27 -1.63 2.03
CA ILE A 108 1.55 -1.66 0.59
C ILE A 108 1.93 -3.08 0.16
N LEU A 109 2.86 -3.73 0.89
CA LEU A 109 3.28 -5.10 0.59
C LEU A 109 2.11 -6.10 0.63
N GLN A 110 1.29 -6.03 1.68
CA GLN A 110 0.12 -6.89 1.82
C GLN A 110 -0.90 -6.65 0.69
N SER A 111 -1.19 -5.38 0.38
CA SER A 111 -2.17 -5.02 -0.64
C SER A 111 -1.70 -5.39 -2.04
N LEU A 112 -0.44 -5.11 -2.40
CA LEU A 112 0.13 -5.50 -3.69
C LEU A 112 0.12 -7.02 -3.88
N ARG A 113 0.47 -7.78 -2.85
CA ARG A 113 0.42 -9.24 -2.91
C ARG A 113 -1.00 -9.75 -3.14
N LEU A 114 -1.98 -9.15 -2.45
CA LEU A 114 -3.39 -9.50 -2.59
C LEU A 114 -3.98 -9.08 -3.94
N LEU A 115 -3.64 -7.91 -4.47
CA LEU A 115 -4.35 -7.32 -5.62
C LEU A 115 -3.60 -7.43 -6.94
N ALA A 116 -2.27 -7.52 -6.89
CA ALA A 116 -1.40 -7.42 -8.05
C ALA A 116 -0.41 -8.60 -8.18
N GLY A 117 -0.39 -9.50 -7.20
CA GLY A 117 0.38 -10.75 -7.20
C GLY A 117 1.74 -10.66 -6.51
N GLN A 118 2.33 -11.82 -6.22
CA GLN A 118 3.58 -11.96 -5.46
C GLN A 118 4.75 -11.20 -6.10
N GLU A 119 4.90 -11.30 -7.42
CA GLU A 119 6.04 -10.70 -8.13
C GLU A 119 6.09 -9.17 -7.97
N ARG A 120 4.94 -8.50 -8.07
CA ARG A 120 4.86 -7.03 -7.93
C ARG A 120 5.15 -6.58 -6.50
N ALA A 121 4.63 -7.32 -5.51
CA ALA A 121 4.95 -7.07 -4.11
C ALA A 121 6.44 -7.27 -3.82
N GLN A 122 7.05 -8.31 -4.39
CA GLN A 122 8.47 -8.61 -4.22
C GLN A 122 9.36 -7.51 -4.80
N LYS A 123 9.05 -7.01 -6.00
CA LYS A 123 9.77 -5.87 -6.61
C LYS A 123 9.74 -4.63 -5.72
N PHE A 124 8.58 -4.31 -5.14
CA PHE A 124 8.47 -3.19 -4.19
C PHE A 124 9.34 -3.44 -2.94
N TYR A 125 9.24 -4.65 -2.37
CA TYR A 125 9.99 -5.05 -1.18
C TYR A 125 11.51 -4.96 -1.38
N ASP A 126 12.01 -5.45 -2.51
CA ASP A 126 13.45 -5.47 -2.82
C ASP A 126 14.02 -4.04 -2.91
N VAL A 127 13.30 -3.11 -3.52
CA VAL A 127 13.70 -1.70 -3.59
C VAL A 127 13.78 -1.08 -2.20
N ILE A 128 12.78 -1.31 -1.34
CA ILE A 128 12.78 -0.80 0.03
C ILE A 128 13.93 -1.40 0.87
N LEU A 129 14.16 -2.71 0.76
CA LEU A 129 15.27 -3.36 1.46
C LEU A 129 16.63 -2.86 0.98
N GLU A 130 16.77 -2.59 -0.32
CA GLU A 130 18.01 -2.03 -0.84
C GLU A 130 18.28 -0.64 -0.28
N ARG A 131 17.25 0.21 -0.19
CA ARG A 131 17.36 1.53 0.46
C ARG A 131 17.77 1.41 1.93
N HIS A 132 17.18 0.47 2.66
CA HIS A 132 17.56 0.17 4.03
C HIS A 132 19.04 -0.25 4.14
N ARG A 133 19.50 -1.18 3.30
CA ARG A 133 20.90 -1.64 3.29
C ARG A 133 21.87 -0.51 2.94
N ALA A 134 21.58 0.24 1.88
CA ALA A 134 22.41 1.35 1.42
C ALA A 134 22.56 2.47 2.48
N ALA A 135 21.58 2.63 3.37
CA ALA A 135 21.61 3.59 4.48
C ALA A 135 22.29 3.05 5.76
N GLY A 136 22.94 1.89 5.72
CA GLY A 136 23.58 1.28 6.89
C GLY A 136 22.61 0.50 7.79
N SER A 137 21.51 0.01 7.22
CA SER A 137 20.49 -0.80 7.90
C SER A 137 19.85 -0.16 9.15
N PRO A 138 19.28 1.07 9.05
CA PRO A 138 18.81 1.82 10.23
C PRO A 138 17.48 1.33 10.83
N ILE A 139 16.70 0.54 10.09
CA ILE A 139 15.36 0.08 10.49
C ILE A 139 15.48 -1.08 11.49
N SER A 140 14.67 -1.04 12.55
CA SER A 140 14.72 -2.07 13.57
C SER A 140 14.33 -3.46 13.05
N PRO A 141 14.99 -4.55 13.52
CA PRO A 141 14.63 -5.92 13.15
C PRO A 141 13.16 -6.26 13.45
N HIS A 142 12.56 -5.63 14.46
CA HIS A 142 11.14 -5.78 14.79
C HIS A 142 10.24 -5.38 13.61
N ASN A 143 10.49 -4.22 13.00
CA ASN A 143 9.72 -3.74 11.84
C ASN A 143 9.95 -4.61 10.59
N LEU A 144 11.19 -5.05 10.37
CA LEU A 144 11.53 -5.96 9.25
C LEU A 144 10.76 -7.29 9.33
N ARG A 145 10.49 -7.81 10.53
CA ARG A 145 9.66 -9.02 10.71
C ARG A 145 8.23 -8.84 10.21
N TYR A 146 7.63 -7.65 10.37
CA TYR A 146 6.30 -7.38 9.81
C TYR A 146 6.31 -7.36 8.29
N TRP A 147 7.37 -6.83 7.67
CA TRP A 147 7.49 -6.83 6.21
C TRP A 147 7.70 -8.24 5.67
N ALA A 148 8.53 -9.05 6.32
CA ALA A 148 8.70 -10.46 5.98
C ALA A 148 7.38 -11.24 6.10
N ALA A 149 6.61 -11.02 7.19
CA ALA A 149 5.31 -11.64 7.39
C ALA A 149 4.25 -11.15 6.38
N ALA A 150 4.32 -9.89 5.94
CA ALA A 150 3.46 -9.35 4.89
C ALA A 150 3.68 -10.06 3.54
N MET A 151 4.94 -10.41 3.24
CA MET A 151 5.34 -11.11 2.02
C MET A 151 5.06 -12.62 2.08
N ASN A 152 5.24 -13.21 3.25
CA ASN A 152 5.09 -14.65 3.51
C ASN A 152 4.16 -14.88 4.72
N PRO A 153 2.85 -14.63 4.59
CA PRO A 153 1.94 -14.87 5.70
C PRO A 153 1.98 -16.35 6.03
N GLN A 154 2.02 -16.66 7.32
CA GLN A 154 1.79 -18.03 7.73
C GLN A 154 0.32 -18.37 7.44
N PRO A 155 0.01 -19.61 7.03
CA PRO A 155 -1.36 -20.06 7.02
C PRO A 155 -1.97 -19.83 8.42
N PRO A 156 -3.29 -19.60 8.53
CA PRO A 156 -3.93 -19.58 9.84
C PRO A 156 -3.53 -20.87 10.55
N GLY A 157 -2.75 -20.77 11.63
CA GLY A 157 -2.42 -21.94 12.41
C GLY A 157 -3.71 -22.47 13.00
N ASP A 158 -3.93 -23.79 12.88
CA ASP A 158 -5.03 -24.48 13.54
C ASP A 158 -5.03 -24.08 15.02
N ARG A 159 -6.01 -23.27 15.41
CA ARG A 159 -6.32 -22.93 16.80
C ARG A 159 -7.74 -23.34 17.07
#